data_AF-A0A960Y0N6-F1
#
_entry.id   AF-A0A960Y0N6-F1
#
_cell.length_a   1.000
_cell.length_b   1.000
_cell.length_c   1.000
_cell.angle_alpha   90.00
_cell.angle_beta   90.00
_cell.angle_gamma   90.00
#
_symmetry.space_group_name_H-M   'P 1'
#
loop_
_entity.id
_entity.type
_entity.pdbx_description
1 polymer ?
#
loop_
_entity_poly.entity_id
_entity_poly.type
_entity_poly.pdbx_seq_one_letter_code
_entity_poly.pdbx_strand_id
1 'polypeptide(L)'
;MNKNKNLGRFDRFSERIKKKIFRGYRFKLKGELPSIFRTVLSWKQSILDSADSISISLLKIPEKLNSIQKSQKIFNKNISKQLTLSQNLASSAEQLNASVSSISSELSYMKQIAESTRDQTEESDQNMNACVVNTESLTYDSETLRDSNKKTYAQLIEFKKSLDEIHSFLGDIKEIAEQTNIMSINISIEAAHAKDYGKGLSVIAKEIFNMALNSKDLLKSISKTVNDIHEKFDSWKYHTEHQIQFIDDIVNRIGNIKNEIQNNRQFFNSTKLGMNNLTEMISEIHGNLNEINQAAKYVADNAANLASNSDTLISANEGIQEDSDHIYQLIKESVNIITTQNSIWLYEFIRSRRSDHIKWVLSVDEAIQKNDPNLIPEINPRKCKMGLWYYSSVVTSFEQKEIHKKLEEPHRILHESARTIQEAIQRGDRTTARELYDELLNTFKKISKIFNEYEAYLEMKSLSRDI
;
A
#
# COMPACT_ATOMS: atom_id res chain seq x y z
N MET A 1 -54.50 -46.09 34.87
CA MET A 1 -54.90 -46.93 36.02
C MET A 1 -53.68 -47.72 36.51
N ASN A 2 -53.55 -47.91 37.84
CA ASN A 2 -52.51 -48.69 38.55
C ASN A 2 -51.12 -48.06 38.87
N LYS A 3 -51.03 -46.75 39.18
CA LYS A 3 -49.86 -46.22 39.94
C LYS A 3 -50.18 -45.39 41.20
N ASN A 4 -51.40 -44.86 41.36
CA ASN A 4 -51.81 -44.06 42.53
C ASN A 4 -52.58 -44.80 43.65
N LYS A 5 -52.72 -46.13 43.59
CA LYS A 5 -53.35 -46.89 44.70
C LYS A 5 -52.45 -47.07 45.93
N ASN A 6 -51.14 -46.84 45.83
CA ASN A 6 -50.18 -47.20 46.88
C ASN A 6 -49.67 -46.04 47.75
N LEU A 7 -49.59 -44.79 47.26
CA LEU A 7 -49.00 -43.66 48.02
C LEU A 7 -49.99 -42.89 48.90
N GLY A 8 -51.21 -42.61 48.41
CA GLY A 8 -52.30 -42.10 49.26
C GLY A 8 -52.83 -43.13 50.27
N ARG A 9 -52.51 -44.41 50.08
CA ARG A 9 -52.63 -45.45 51.12
C ARG A 9 -51.51 -45.32 52.15
N PHE A 10 -50.29 -44.96 51.76
CA PHE A 10 -49.14 -44.89 52.67
C PHE A 10 -49.16 -43.70 53.62
N ASP A 11 -49.58 -42.50 53.21
CA ASP A 11 -49.72 -41.37 54.15
C ASP A 11 -50.92 -41.53 55.08
N ARG A 12 -52.06 -42.02 54.56
CA ARG A 12 -53.21 -42.40 55.41
C ARG A 12 -52.91 -43.61 56.29
N PHE A 13 -51.99 -44.49 55.88
CA PHE A 13 -51.48 -45.59 56.70
C PHE A 13 -50.46 -45.10 57.72
N SER A 14 -49.62 -44.11 57.41
CA SER A 14 -48.66 -43.50 58.34
C SER A 14 -49.37 -42.66 59.42
N GLU A 15 -50.41 -41.90 59.06
CA GLU A 15 -51.31 -41.19 59.98
C GLU A 15 -52.14 -42.18 60.82
N ARG A 16 -52.69 -43.24 60.20
CA ARG A 16 -53.43 -44.29 60.95
C ARG A 16 -52.52 -45.11 61.85
N ILE A 17 -51.26 -45.36 61.47
CA ILE A 17 -50.26 -46.02 62.33
C ILE A 17 -49.82 -45.09 63.46
N LYS A 18 -49.56 -43.80 63.18
CA LYS A 18 -49.29 -42.80 64.23
C LYS A 18 -50.43 -42.70 65.23
N LYS A 19 -51.70 -42.69 64.79
CA LYS A 19 -52.87 -42.61 65.68
C LYS A 19 -53.29 -43.92 66.35
N LYS A 20 -53.16 -45.09 65.70
CA LYS A 20 -53.54 -46.40 66.31
C LYS A 20 -52.42 -47.07 67.12
N ILE A 21 -51.14 -46.90 66.76
CA ILE A 21 -50.04 -47.55 67.49
C ILE A 21 -49.70 -46.77 68.78
N PHE A 22 -49.72 -45.43 68.75
CA PHE A 22 -49.25 -44.63 69.89
C PHE A 22 -50.27 -44.41 71.03
N ARG A 23 -51.53 -44.86 70.92
CA ARG A 23 -52.49 -44.80 72.04
C ARG A 23 -52.67 -46.11 72.82
N GLY A 24 -52.07 -47.22 72.37
CA GLY A 24 -52.29 -48.52 73.01
C GLY A 24 -51.06 -49.43 73.16
N TYR A 25 -49.93 -49.18 72.49
CA TYR A 25 -48.80 -50.11 72.55
C TYR A 25 -47.46 -49.37 72.56
N ARG A 26 -46.79 -49.40 73.74
CA ARG A 26 -45.34 -49.17 73.87
C ARG A 26 -44.60 -50.32 73.17
N PHE A 27 -44.41 -50.24 71.85
CA PHE A 27 -43.41 -51.06 71.19
C PHE A 27 -42.07 -50.31 71.16
N LYS A 28 -41.08 -50.82 71.89
CA LYS A 28 -39.66 -50.58 71.61
C LYS A 28 -39.36 -51.23 70.24
N LEU A 29 -39.48 -50.47 69.15
CA LEU A 29 -39.05 -50.90 67.83
C LEU A 29 -37.51 -50.86 67.76
N LYS A 30 -36.86 -51.98 68.08
CA LYS A 30 -35.46 -52.26 67.71
C LYS A 30 -35.46 -52.93 66.32
N GLY A 31 -34.64 -52.44 65.38
CA GLY A 31 -34.26 -53.13 64.13
C GLY A 31 -34.88 -52.59 62.82
N GLU A 32 -34.01 -52.48 61.81
CA GLU A 32 -34.11 -52.24 60.34
C GLU A 32 -35.21 -51.31 59.76
N LEU A 33 -36.46 -51.32 60.23
CA LEU A 33 -37.54 -50.48 59.67
C LEU A 33 -37.28 -48.96 59.79
N PRO A 34 -36.81 -48.42 60.93
CA PRO A 34 -36.42 -47.01 61.03
C PRO A 34 -35.24 -46.67 60.11
N SER A 35 -34.37 -47.62 59.83
CA SER A 35 -33.25 -47.46 58.89
C SER A 35 -33.76 -47.40 57.45
N ILE A 36 -34.63 -48.32 57.01
CA ILE A 36 -35.25 -48.31 55.68
C ILE A 36 -36.05 -47.01 55.48
N PHE A 37 -36.82 -46.58 56.48
CA PHE A 37 -37.58 -45.32 56.41
C PHE A 37 -36.66 -44.10 56.28
N ARG A 38 -35.55 -44.06 57.02
CA ARG A 38 -34.53 -43.01 56.86
C ARG A 38 -33.89 -43.03 55.47
N THR A 39 -33.59 -44.21 54.92
CA THR A 39 -33.03 -44.36 53.56
C THR A 39 -34.02 -43.92 52.48
N VAL A 40 -35.30 -44.26 52.61
CA VAL A 40 -36.34 -43.80 51.65
C VAL A 40 -36.52 -42.29 51.72
N LEU A 41 -36.49 -41.71 52.93
CA LEU A 41 -36.53 -40.25 53.09
C LEU A 41 -35.29 -39.57 52.52
N SER A 42 -34.09 -40.16 52.68
CA SER A 42 -32.87 -39.61 52.08
C SER A 42 -32.91 -39.69 50.54
N TRP A 43 -33.43 -40.77 49.96
CA TRP A 43 -33.67 -40.86 48.52
C TRP A 43 -34.69 -39.83 48.03
N LYS A 44 -35.81 -39.63 48.73
CA LYS A 44 -36.79 -38.58 48.41
C LYS A 44 -36.10 -37.21 48.38
N GLN A 45 -35.33 -36.88 49.41
CA GLN A 45 -34.63 -35.61 49.49
C GLN A 45 -33.62 -35.46 48.34
N SER A 46 -32.82 -36.50 48.08
CA SER A 46 -31.84 -36.51 46.99
C SER A 46 -32.50 -36.33 45.60
N ILE A 47 -33.67 -36.92 45.38
CA ILE A 47 -34.42 -36.76 44.12
C ILE A 47 -34.97 -35.33 43.99
N LEU A 48 -35.50 -34.75 45.07
CA LEU A 48 -35.99 -33.38 45.07
C LEU A 48 -34.87 -32.38 44.84
N ASP A 49 -33.73 -32.57 45.49
CA ASP A 49 -32.53 -31.73 45.31
C ASP A 49 -32.00 -31.83 43.87
N SER A 50 -31.99 -33.04 43.30
CA SER A 50 -31.61 -33.26 41.89
C SER A 50 -32.58 -32.58 40.92
N ALA A 51 -33.89 -32.69 41.16
CA ALA A 51 -34.91 -32.05 40.34
C ALA A 51 -34.85 -30.52 40.42
N ASP A 52 -34.59 -29.96 41.60
CA ASP A 52 -34.36 -28.52 41.79
C ASP A 52 -33.11 -28.07 41.01
N SER A 53 -32.01 -28.82 41.13
CA SER A 53 -30.77 -28.55 40.40
C SER A 53 -30.96 -28.58 38.88
N ILE A 54 -31.62 -29.61 38.34
CA ILE A 54 -31.93 -29.73 36.91
C ILE A 54 -32.80 -28.57 36.43
N SER A 55 -33.83 -28.22 37.19
CA SER A 55 -34.76 -27.14 36.83
C SER A 55 -34.03 -25.79 36.76
N ILE A 56 -33.22 -25.46 37.77
CA ILE A 56 -32.43 -24.23 37.77
C ILE A 56 -31.45 -24.21 36.60
N SER A 57 -30.81 -25.35 36.31
CA SER A 57 -29.91 -25.47 35.15
C SER A 57 -30.66 -25.18 33.85
N LEU A 58 -31.81 -25.80 33.61
CA LEU A 58 -32.65 -25.58 32.42
C LEU A 58 -33.06 -24.11 32.27
N LEU A 59 -33.42 -23.45 33.37
CA LEU A 59 -33.86 -22.05 33.37
C LEU A 59 -32.74 -21.06 33.01
N LYS A 60 -31.47 -21.44 33.16
CA LYS A 60 -30.32 -20.60 32.81
C LYS A 60 -29.85 -20.77 31.37
N ILE A 61 -30.24 -21.84 30.66
CA ILE A 61 -29.76 -22.10 29.30
C ILE A 61 -30.24 -21.06 28.27
N PRO A 62 -31.48 -20.53 28.31
CA PRO A 62 -31.93 -19.52 27.35
C PRO A 62 -31.07 -18.25 27.31
N GLU A 63 -30.55 -17.81 28.46
CA GLU A 63 -29.63 -16.66 28.54
C GLU A 63 -28.33 -16.96 27.79
N LYS A 64 -27.78 -18.17 27.93
CA LYS A 64 -26.60 -18.62 27.20
C LYS A 64 -26.84 -18.80 25.71
N LEU A 65 -28.02 -19.27 25.30
CA LEU A 65 -28.37 -19.37 23.88
C LEU A 65 -28.50 -17.99 23.23
N ASN A 66 -29.07 -17.02 23.94
CA ASN A 66 -29.13 -15.64 23.46
C ASN A 66 -27.73 -15.03 23.27
N SER A 67 -26.75 -15.36 24.13
CA SER A 67 -25.38 -14.90 23.93
C SER A 67 -24.71 -15.60 22.74
N ILE A 68 -24.97 -16.89 22.50
CA ILE A 68 -24.52 -17.62 21.31
C ILE A 68 -25.09 -16.97 20.04
N GLN A 69 -26.40 -16.74 19.96
CA GLN A 69 -27.03 -16.10 18.80
C GLN A 69 -26.46 -14.69 18.51
N LYS A 70 -26.16 -13.91 19.55
CA LYS A 70 -25.47 -12.62 19.38
C LYS A 70 -24.06 -12.79 18.81
N SER A 71 -23.31 -13.77 19.32
CA SER A 71 -21.97 -14.11 18.81
C SER A 71 -22.02 -14.53 17.33
N GLN A 72 -22.99 -15.35 16.93
CA GLN A 72 -23.18 -15.78 15.55
C GLN A 72 -23.45 -14.62 14.59
N LYS A 73 -24.28 -13.65 14.99
CA LYS A 73 -24.52 -12.44 14.18
C LYS A 73 -23.23 -11.63 13.95
N ILE A 74 -22.40 -11.50 14.98
CA ILE A 74 -21.10 -10.84 14.88
C ILE A 74 -20.16 -11.65 13.98
N PHE A 75 -20.14 -12.97 14.14
CA PHE A 75 -19.34 -13.89 13.36
C PHE A 75 -19.66 -13.80 11.86
N ASN A 76 -20.95 -13.85 11.48
CA ASN A 76 -21.40 -13.67 10.09
C ASN A 76 -20.95 -12.34 9.49
N LYS A 77 -21.04 -11.25 10.26
CA LYS A 77 -20.56 -9.93 9.82
C LYS A 77 -19.04 -9.91 9.62
N ASN A 78 -18.29 -10.66 10.41
CA ASN A 78 -16.83 -10.74 10.25
C ASN A 78 -16.45 -11.61 9.05
N ILE A 79 -17.15 -12.73 8.81
CA ILE A 79 -16.93 -13.55 7.61
C ILE A 79 -17.24 -12.76 6.33
N SER A 80 -18.35 -12.02 6.28
CA SER A 80 -18.67 -11.23 5.08
C SER A 80 -17.61 -10.18 4.77
N LYS A 81 -17.06 -9.51 5.79
CA LYS A 81 -15.91 -8.62 5.64
C LYS A 81 -14.67 -9.36 5.14
N GLN A 82 -14.40 -10.55 5.66
CA GLN A 82 -13.27 -11.38 5.25
C GLN A 82 -13.38 -11.81 3.78
N LEU A 83 -14.58 -12.16 3.31
CA LEU A 83 -14.85 -12.45 1.90
C LEU A 83 -14.61 -11.23 1.00
N THR A 84 -15.10 -10.05 1.38
CA THR A 84 -14.84 -8.81 0.62
C THR A 84 -13.35 -8.49 0.55
N LEU A 85 -12.62 -8.64 1.67
CA LEU A 85 -11.17 -8.47 1.69
C LEU A 85 -10.47 -9.48 0.76
N SER A 86 -10.94 -10.72 0.75
CA SER A 86 -10.45 -11.78 -0.14
C SER A 86 -10.60 -11.42 -1.62
N GLN A 87 -11.77 -10.93 -2.01
CA GLN A 87 -12.05 -10.49 -3.38
C GLN A 87 -11.17 -9.31 -3.79
N ASN A 88 -11.02 -8.33 -2.90
CA ASN A 88 -10.14 -7.17 -3.14
C ASN A 88 -8.68 -7.59 -3.31
N LEU A 89 -8.20 -8.55 -2.50
CA LEU A 89 -6.85 -9.11 -2.64
C LEU A 89 -6.65 -9.82 -3.97
N ALA A 90 -7.62 -10.64 -4.40
CA ALA A 90 -7.56 -11.32 -5.70
C ALA A 90 -7.50 -10.31 -6.86
N SER A 91 -8.38 -9.31 -6.86
CA SER A 91 -8.38 -8.25 -7.89
C SER A 91 -7.08 -7.43 -7.87
N SER A 92 -6.55 -7.13 -6.68
CA SER A 92 -5.26 -6.42 -6.55
C SER A 92 -4.10 -7.25 -7.13
N ALA A 93 -4.11 -8.57 -6.91
CA ALA A 93 -3.10 -9.48 -7.48
C ALA A 93 -3.19 -9.55 -9.01
N GLU A 94 -4.39 -9.58 -9.59
CA GLU A 94 -4.60 -9.50 -11.04
C GLU A 94 -4.08 -8.19 -11.63
N GLN A 95 -4.37 -7.06 -10.99
CA GLN A 95 -3.89 -5.74 -11.41
C GLN A 95 -2.36 -5.64 -11.31
N LEU A 96 -1.76 -6.20 -10.26
CA LEU A 96 -0.31 -6.28 -10.13
C LEU A 96 0.31 -7.10 -11.27
N ASN A 97 -0.26 -8.26 -11.61
CA ASN A 97 0.20 -9.07 -12.74
C ASN A 97 0.14 -8.32 -14.08
N ALA A 98 -0.96 -7.60 -14.35
CA ALA A 98 -1.07 -6.77 -15.54
C ALA A 98 0.00 -5.68 -15.58
N SER A 99 0.27 -5.05 -14.43
CA SER A 99 1.30 -4.02 -14.29
C SER A 99 2.69 -4.58 -14.55
N VAL A 100 3.01 -5.75 -13.99
CA VAL A 100 4.28 -6.47 -14.23
C VAL A 100 4.46 -6.79 -15.72
N SER A 101 3.40 -7.26 -16.40
CA SER A 101 3.46 -7.53 -17.84
C SER A 101 3.73 -6.26 -18.66
N SER A 102 3.11 -5.15 -18.31
CA SER A 102 3.32 -3.86 -18.96
C SER A 102 4.77 -3.37 -18.79
N ILE A 103 5.28 -3.38 -17.55
CA ILE A 103 6.66 -2.98 -17.27
C ILE A 103 7.66 -3.91 -17.98
N SER A 104 7.38 -5.21 -18.06
CA SER A 104 8.23 -6.15 -18.78
C SER A 104 8.34 -5.82 -20.28
N SER A 105 7.24 -5.40 -20.90
CA SER A 105 7.24 -4.93 -22.29
C SER A 105 8.08 -3.66 -22.46
N GLU A 106 7.93 -2.71 -21.54
CA GLU A 106 8.70 -1.45 -21.57
C GLU A 106 10.21 -1.70 -21.39
N LEU A 107 10.59 -2.64 -20.51
CA LEU A 107 11.99 -3.06 -20.36
C LEU A 107 12.56 -3.68 -21.64
N SER A 108 11.76 -4.49 -22.35
CA SER A 108 12.19 -5.04 -23.63
C SER A 108 12.43 -3.94 -24.68
N TYR A 109 11.57 -2.92 -24.69
CA TYR A 109 11.72 -1.77 -25.57
C TYR A 109 12.94 -0.92 -25.20
N MET A 110 13.14 -0.62 -23.90
CA MET A 110 14.35 0.06 -23.43
C MET A 110 15.64 -0.68 -23.77
N LYS A 111 15.63 -2.02 -23.67
CA LYS A 111 16.78 -2.84 -24.07
C LYS A 111 17.11 -2.66 -25.55
N GLN A 112 16.09 -2.67 -26.42
CA GLN A 112 16.28 -2.43 -27.85
C GLN A 112 16.84 -1.04 -28.14
N ILE A 113 16.36 -0.01 -27.44
CA ILE A 113 16.91 1.36 -27.55
C ILE A 113 18.38 1.40 -27.13
N ALA A 114 18.72 0.71 -26.03
CA ALA A 114 20.09 0.65 -25.53
C ALA A 114 21.04 -0.01 -26.54
N GLU A 115 20.62 -1.14 -27.13
CA GLU A 115 21.36 -1.84 -28.18
C GLU A 115 21.51 -0.97 -29.43
N SER A 116 20.42 -0.37 -29.93
CA SER A 116 20.46 0.51 -31.10
C SER A 116 21.35 1.75 -30.88
N THR A 117 21.32 2.32 -29.68
CA THR A 117 22.17 3.48 -29.33
C THR A 117 23.64 3.08 -29.27
N ARG A 118 23.93 1.87 -28.76
CA ARG A 118 25.30 1.33 -28.74
C ARG A 118 25.84 1.15 -30.16
N ASP A 119 25.04 0.58 -31.06
CA ASP A 119 25.42 0.37 -32.46
C ASP A 119 25.66 1.71 -33.17
N GLN A 120 24.77 2.69 -33.00
CA GLN A 120 24.95 4.05 -33.54
C GLN A 120 26.20 4.74 -33.00
N THR A 121 26.53 4.52 -31.72
CA THR A 121 27.73 5.08 -31.10
C THR A 121 28.99 4.44 -31.67
N GLU A 122 28.98 3.13 -31.94
CA GLU A 122 30.07 2.40 -32.57
C GLU A 122 30.30 2.87 -34.02
N GLU A 123 29.23 3.01 -34.81
CA GLU A 123 29.28 3.58 -36.16
C GLU A 123 29.79 5.02 -36.14
N SER A 124 29.37 5.81 -35.16
CA SER A 124 29.83 7.19 -35.01
C SER A 124 31.33 7.26 -34.68
N ASP A 125 31.87 6.37 -33.84
CA ASP A 125 33.32 6.33 -33.60
C ASP A 125 34.11 5.91 -34.85
N GLN A 126 33.58 4.99 -35.67
CA GLN A 126 34.16 4.66 -36.97
C GLN A 126 34.20 5.87 -37.91
N ASN A 127 33.10 6.63 -37.98
CA ASN A 127 33.04 7.87 -38.75
C ASN A 127 34.03 8.93 -38.21
N MET A 128 34.24 9.00 -36.89
CA MET A 128 35.27 9.87 -36.31
C MET A 128 36.68 9.44 -36.74
N ASN A 129 36.98 8.14 -36.79
CA ASN A 129 38.28 7.65 -37.28
C ASN A 129 38.51 8.04 -38.76
N ALA A 130 37.48 7.93 -39.61
CA ALA A 130 37.57 8.40 -40.99
C ALA A 130 37.80 9.93 -41.08
N CYS A 131 37.17 10.70 -40.19
CA CYS A 131 37.37 12.15 -40.11
C CYS A 131 38.82 12.49 -39.70
N VAL A 132 39.41 11.76 -38.76
CA VAL A 132 40.83 11.92 -38.39
C VAL A 132 41.72 11.75 -39.62
N VAL A 133 41.59 10.65 -40.36
CA VAL A 133 42.39 10.38 -41.57
C VAL A 133 42.23 11.52 -42.60
N ASN A 134 41.00 11.99 -42.83
CA ASN A 134 40.75 13.10 -43.76
C ASN A 134 41.41 14.40 -43.28
N THR A 135 41.34 14.71 -41.98
CA THR A 135 42.01 15.91 -41.44
C THR A 135 43.52 15.83 -41.49
N GLU A 136 44.11 14.64 -41.36
CA GLU A 136 45.55 14.42 -41.53
C GLU A 136 45.96 14.65 -42.99
N SER A 137 45.22 14.08 -43.95
CA SER A 137 45.44 14.33 -45.39
C SER A 137 45.32 15.81 -45.74
N LEU A 138 44.28 16.50 -45.25
CA LEU A 138 44.11 17.94 -45.49
C LEU A 138 45.22 18.78 -44.86
N THR A 139 45.76 18.36 -43.71
CA THR A 139 46.92 19.02 -43.09
C THR A 139 48.12 18.92 -44.02
N TYR A 140 48.42 17.71 -44.51
CA TYR A 140 49.53 17.47 -45.43
C TYR A 140 49.40 18.23 -46.76
N ASP A 141 48.21 18.23 -47.37
CA ASP A 141 47.95 18.95 -48.61
C ASP A 141 48.11 20.47 -48.41
N SER A 142 47.64 21.00 -47.29
CA SER A 142 47.77 22.42 -46.94
C SER A 142 49.23 22.83 -46.74
N GLU A 143 50.02 22.00 -46.06
CA GLU A 143 51.47 22.24 -45.88
C GLU A 143 52.21 22.21 -47.22
N THR A 144 51.90 21.24 -48.08
CA THR A 144 52.49 21.13 -49.42
C THR A 144 52.15 22.34 -50.29
N LEU A 145 50.89 22.80 -50.27
CA LEU A 145 50.46 24.01 -50.97
C LEU A 145 51.15 25.26 -50.42
N ARG A 146 51.30 25.37 -49.10
CA ARG A 146 52.00 26.50 -48.46
C ARG A 146 53.44 26.57 -48.93
N ASP A 147 54.15 25.45 -48.95
CA ASP A 147 55.54 25.38 -49.37
C ASP A 147 55.70 25.67 -50.86
N SER A 148 54.77 25.18 -51.70
CA SER A 148 54.73 25.50 -53.13
C SER A 148 54.56 27.01 -53.36
N ASN A 149 53.60 27.65 -52.67
CA ASN A 149 53.37 29.09 -52.80
C ASN A 149 54.53 29.94 -52.29
N LYS A 150 55.21 29.51 -51.21
CA LYS A 150 56.45 30.16 -50.76
C LYS A 150 57.56 30.09 -51.81
N LYS A 151 57.72 28.96 -52.50
CA LYS A 151 58.66 28.83 -53.63
C LYS A 151 58.29 29.73 -54.79
N THR A 152 57.00 29.77 -55.18
CA THR A 152 56.50 30.69 -56.22
C THR A 152 56.78 32.15 -55.85
N TYR A 153 56.54 32.53 -54.59
CA TYR A 153 56.82 33.88 -54.09
C TYR A 153 58.31 34.23 -54.18
N ALA A 154 59.21 33.30 -53.84
CA ALA A 154 60.65 33.49 -54.00
C ALA A 154 61.05 33.68 -55.48
N GLN A 155 60.50 32.87 -56.38
CA GLN A 155 60.72 33.01 -57.83
C GLN A 155 60.20 34.34 -58.37
N LEU A 156 59.09 34.84 -57.84
CA LEU A 156 58.58 36.17 -58.18
C LEU A 156 59.57 37.27 -57.78
N ILE A 157 60.14 37.20 -56.58
CA ILE A 157 61.16 38.18 -56.14
C ILE A 157 62.36 38.19 -57.10
N GLU A 158 62.84 37.00 -57.52
CA GLU A 158 63.93 36.90 -58.49
C GLU A 158 63.53 37.48 -59.86
N PHE A 159 62.33 37.19 -60.35
CA PHE A 159 61.83 37.74 -61.61
C PHE A 159 61.69 39.26 -61.59
N LYS A 160 61.26 39.85 -60.46
CA LYS A 160 61.21 41.31 -60.29
C LYS A 160 62.58 41.94 -60.45
N LYS A 161 63.62 41.31 -59.88
CA LYS A 161 65.00 41.79 -60.01
C LYS A 161 65.44 41.81 -61.47
N SER A 162 65.14 40.76 -62.23
CA SER A 162 65.44 40.74 -63.68
C SER A 162 64.67 41.80 -64.46
N LEU A 163 63.41 42.10 -64.10
CA LEU A 163 62.66 43.20 -64.71
C LEU A 163 63.28 44.56 -64.41
N ASP A 164 63.73 44.79 -63.18
CA ASP A 164 64.40 46.02 -62.77
C ASP A 164 65.73 46.21 -63.51
N GLU A 165 66.49 45.12 -63.73
CA GLU A 165 67.70 45.12 -64.55
C GLU A 165 67.40 45.47 -66.02
N ILE A 166 66.34 44.89 -66.62
CA ILE A 166 65.91 45.22 -67.99
C ILE A 166 65.50 46.70 -68.07
N HIS A 167 64.75 47.20 -67.09
CA HIS A 167 64.36 48.61 -67.04
C HIS A 167 65.58 49.54 -66.99
N SER A 168 66.60 49.18 -66.20
CA SER A 168 67.88 49.88 -66.18
C SER A 168 68.56 49.90 -67.55
N PHE A 169 68.67 48.75 -68.23
CA PHE A 169 69.27 48.68 -69.57
C PHE A 169 68.52 49.53 -70.60
N LEU A 170 67.19 49.64 -70.50
CA LEU A 170 66.42 50.53 -71.38
C LEU A 170 66.77 52.01 -71.15
N GLY A 171 67.08 52.38 -69.91
CA GLY A 171 67.62 53.70 -69.56
C GLY A 171 68.96 53.96 -70.25
N ASP A 172 69.90 53.02 -70.13
CA ASP A 172 71.23 53.11 -70.73
C ASP A 172 71.15 53.21 -72.27
N ILE A 173 70.32 52.37 -72.92
CA ILE A 173 70.16 52.39 -74.38
C ILE A 173 69.49 53.68 -74.84
N LYS A 174 68.57 54.25 -74.05
CA LYS A 174 67.96 55.54 -74.34
C LYS A 174 68.99 56.66 -74.31
N GLU A 175 69.89 56.65 -73.33
CA GLU A 175 70.99 57.61 -73.28
C GLU A 175 71.90 57.48 -74.50
N ILE A 176 72.27 56.26 -74.90
CA ILE A 176 73.06 55.99 -76.11
C ILE A 176 72.33 56.51 -77.36
N ALA A 177 71.01 56.29 -77.49
CA ALA A 177 70.22 56.78 -78.61
C ALA A 177 70.13 58.32 -78.63
N GLU A 178 70.09 58.98 -77.47
CA GLU A 178 70.16 60.44 -77.34
C GLU A 178 71.54 60.98 -77.75
N GLN A 179 72.61 60.37 -77.27
CA GLN A 179 73.98 60.72 -77.65
C GLN A 179 74.21 60.52 -79.16
N THR A 180 73.74 59.41 -79.73
CA THR A 180 73.85 59.12 -81.17
C THR A 180 73.10 60.15 -82.00
N ASN A 181 71.90 60.54 -81.56
CA ASN A 181 71.10 61.59 -82.20
C ASN A 181 71.81 62.97 -82.19
N ILE A 182 72.45 63.35 -81.07
CA ILE A 182 73.24 64.58 -80.98
C ILE A 182 74.48 64.49 -81.87
N MET A 183 75.17 63.34 -81.85
CA MET A 183 76.35 63.10 -82.68
C MET A 183 76.02 63.18 -84.17
N SER A 184 74.89 62.63 -84.62
CA SER A 184 74.45 62.72 -86.02
C SER A 184 74.10 64.14 -86.44
N ILE A 185 73.57 64.97 -85.54
CA ILE A 185 73.34 66.40 -85.79
C ILE A 185 74.69 67.10 -86.00
N ASN A 186 75.66 66.86 -85.11
CA ASN A 186 77.00 67.44 -85.22
C ASN A 186 77.71 67.04 -86.52
N ILE A 187 77.62 65.76 -86.92
CA ILE A 187 78.16 65.28 -88.21
C ILE A 187 77.43 65.93 -89.38
N SER A 188 76.10 66.10 -89.31
CA SER A 188 75.31 66.76 -90.36
C SER A 188 75.70 68.22 -90.55
N ILE A 189 75.98 68.95 -89.46
CA ILE A 189 76.48 70.34 -89.48
C ILE A 189 77.86 70.40 -90.15
N GLU A 190 78.78 69.52 -89.76
CA GLU A 190 80.14 69.50 -90.33
C GLU A 190 80.13 69.11 -91.82
N ALA A 191 79.26 68.17 -92.20
CA ALA A 191 79.03 67.80 -93.60
C ALA A 191 78.48 68.97 -94.44
N ALA A 192 77.64 69.83 -93.86
CA ALA A 192 77.15 71.04 -94.51
C ALA A 192 78.25 72.12 -94.66
N HIS A 193 79.16 72.23 -93.69
CA HIS A 193 80.33 73.13 -93.76
C HIS A 193 81.31 72.74 -94.88
N ALA A 194 81.46 71.44 -95.18
CA ALA A 194 82.33 70.93 -96.25
C ALA A 194 81.78 71.13 -97.69
N LYS A 195 80.62 71.77 -97.87
CA LYS A 195 79.97 72.10 -99.16
C LYS A 195 79.89 70.88 -100.11
N ASP A 196 80.49 70.95 -101.30
CA ASP A 196 80.37 69.89 -102.32
C ASP A 196 81.06 68.58 -101.95
N TYR A 197 82.08 68.60 -101.07
CA TYR A 197 82.79 67.41 -100.59
C TYR A 197 82.06 66.67 -99.46
N GLY A 198 81.09 67.31 -98.80
CA GLY A 198 80.35 66.76 -97.64
C GLY A 198 79.03 66.06 -97.98
N LYS A 199 78.59 66.06 -99.24
CA LYS A 199 77.27 65.53 -99.65
C LYS A 199 77.05 64.07 -99.25
N GLY A 200 78.05 63.19 -99.42
CA GLY A 200 77.95 61.79 -99.02
C GLY A 200 77.88 61.60 -97.50
N LEU A 201 78.65 62.38 -96.75
CA LEU A 201 78.66 62.36 -95.28
C LEU A 201 77.34 62.88 -94.69
N SER A 202 76.72 63.88 -95.32
CA SER A 202 75.42 64.42 -94.93
C SER A 202 74.30 63.39 -95.05
N VAL A 203 74.30 62.57 -96.11
CA VAL A 203 73.33 61.47 -96.28
C VAL A 203 73.48 60.43 -95.18
N ILE A 204 74.72 60.03 -94.86
CA ILE A 204 75.01 59.07 -93.77
C ILE A 204 74.56 59.64 -92.42
N ALA A 205 74.86 60.91 -92.15
CA ALA A 205 74.49 61.56 -90.89
C ALA A 205 72.96 61.65 -90.72
N LYS A 206 72.22 61.92 -91.80
CA LYS A 206 70.75 61.92 -91.77
C LYS A 206 70.17 60.52 -91.56
N GLU A 207 70.80 59.48 -92.11
CA GLU A 207 70.40 58.10 -91.87
C GLU A 207 70.65 57.68 -90.40
N ILE A 208 71.82 58.03 -89.83
CA ILE A 208 72.12 57.79 -88.40
C ILE A 208 71.13 58.54 -87.49
N PHE A 209 70.77 59.78 -87.84
CA PHE A 209 69.75 60.56 -87.12
C PHE A 209 68.39 59.86 -87.13
N ASN A 210 67.93 59.42 -88.30
CA ASN A 210 66.68 58.69 -88.43
C ASN A 210 66.72 57.35 -87.66
N MET A 211 67.84 56.62 -87.68
CA MET A 211 68.03 55.39 -86.90
C MET A 211 67.95 55.67 -85.38
N ALA A 212 68.58 56.76 -84.91
CA ALA A 212 68.54 57.15 -83.50
C ALA A 212 67.12 57.55 -83.05
N LEU A 213 66.37 58.27 -83.89
CA LEU A 213 64.96 58.59 -83.64
C LEU A 213 64.08 57.33 -83.61
N ASN A 214 64.23 56.44 -84.60
CA ASN A 214 63.52 55.16 -84.64
C ASN A 214 63.84 54.30 -83.40
N SER A 215 65.10 54.29 -82.96
CA SER A 215 65.52 53.60 -81.74
C SER A 215 64.85 54.19 -80.49
N LYS A 216 64.70 55.52 -80.40
CA LYS A 216 63.95 56.15 -79.30
C LYS A 216 62.48 55.75 -79.25
N ASP A 217 61.82 55.70 -80.41
CA ASP A 217 60.40 55.34 -80.46
C ASP A 217 60.17 53.84 -80.20
N LEU A 218 61.09 52.98 -80.63
CA LEU A 218 61.13 51.56 -80.22
C LEU A 218 61.33 51.43 -78.71
N LEU A 219 62.29 52.14 -78.12
CA LEU A 219 62.54 52.13 -76.67
C LEU A 219 61.34 52.61 -75.86
N LYS A 220 60.59 53.61 -76.32
CA LYS A 220 59.32 54.02 -75.67
C LYS A 220 58.31 52.87 -75.65
N SER A 221 58.18 52.14 -76.75
CA SER A 221 57.24 51.01 -76.85
C SER A 221 57.65 49.85 -75.96
N ILE A 222 58.95 49.53 -75.90
CA ILE A 222 59.49 48.51 -74.99
C ILE A 222 59.33 48.95 -73.53
N SER A 223 59.66 50.20 -73.20
CA SER A 223 59.50 50.75 -71.84
C SER A 223 58.04 50.68 -71.38
N LYS A 224 57.09 51.02 -72.26
CA LYS A 224 55.66 50.84 -71.96
C LYS A 224 55.34 49.37 -71.65
N THR A 225 55.83 48.43 -72.46
CA THR A 225 55.60 47.00 -72.25
C THR A 225 56.21 46.51 -70.92
N VAL A 226 57.41 46.97 -70.56
CA VAL A 226 58.06 46.62 -69.28
C VAL A 226 57.27 47.19 -68.10
N ASN A 227 56.76 48.41 -68.20
CA ASN A 227 55.90 49.00 -67.17
C ASN A 227 54.59 48.21 -67.02
N ASP A 228 53.95 47.81 -68.13
CA ASP A 228 52.76 46.97 -68.10
C ASP A 228 53.05 45.59 -67.43
N ILE A 229 54.25 45.04 -67.62
CA ILE A 229 54.69 43.81 -66.94
C ILE A 229 54.92 44.05 -65.44
N HIS A 230 55.47 45.20 -65.03
CA HIS A 230 55.60 45.57 -63.62
C HIS A 230 54.26 45.65 -62.91
N GLU A 231 53.26 46.31 -63.50
CA GLU A 231 51.93 46.40 -62.90
C GLU A 231 51.30 45.01 -62.72
N LYS A 232 51.43 44.13 -63.73
CA LYS A 232 50.96 42.74 -63.63
C LYS A 232 51.72 41.95 -62.57
N PHE A 233 53.02 42.19 -62.42
CA PHE A 233 53.85 41.55 -61.41
C PHE A 233 53.38 41.90 -60.00
N ASP A 234 53.11 43.18 -59.72
CA ASP A 234 52.66 43.62 -58.39
C ASP A 234 51.32 42.98 -58.02
N SER A 235 50.40 42.87 -58.99
CA SER A 235 49.15 42.13 -58.81
C SER A 235 49.40 40.64 -58.52
N TRP A 236 50.31 39.98 -59.23
CA TRP A 236 50.63 38.57 -59.00
C TRP A 236 51.28 38.34 -57.62
N LYS A 237 52.20 39.23 -57.22
CA LYS A 237 52.79 39.23 -55.89
C LYS A 237 51.71 39.32 -54.81
N TYR A 238 50.81 40.30 -54.93
CA TYR A 238 49.69 40.50 -54.03
C TYR A 238 48.82 39.24 -53.90
N HIS A 239 48.45 38.61 -55.03
CA HIS A 239 47.65 37.39 -55.00
C HIS A 239 48.38 36.21 -54.33
N THR A 240 49.69 36.07 -54.55
CA THR A 240 50.49 34.99 -53.95
C THR A 240 50.63 35.16 -52.43
N GLU A 241 50.84 36.39 -51.94
CA GLU A 241 50.86 36.69 -50.50
C GLU A 241 49.51 36.36 -49.84
N HIS A 242 48.41 36.77 -50.48
CA HIS A 242 47.07 36.45 -49.99
C HIS A 242 46.77 34.94 -50.00
N GLN A 243 47.26 34.19 -50.99
CA GLN A 243 47.12 32.74 -51.00
C GLN A 243 47.84 32.06 -49.82
N ILE A 244 49.04 32.53 -49.45
CA ILE A 244 49.77 32.01 -48.28
C ILE A 244 48.96 32.26 -47.00
N GLN A 245 48.45 33.48 -46.81
CA GLN A 245 47.60 33.81 -45.64
C GLN A 245 46.32 32.97 -45.59
N PHE A 246 45.68 32.74 -46.74
CA PHE A 246 44.47 31.92 -46.82
C PHE A 246 44.75 30.46 -46.45
N ILE A 247 45.91 29.92 -46.83
CA ILE A 247 46.32 28.56 -46.44
C ILE A 247 46.55 28.46 -44.92
N ASP A 248 47.15 29.48 -44.30
CA ASP A 248 47.32 29.49 -42.84
C ASP A 248 45.95 29.51 -42.11
N ASP A 249 44.93 30.20 -42.64
CA ASP A 249 43.55 30.11 -42.13
C ASP A 249 42.95 28.69 -42.27
N ILE A 250 43.17 28.03 -43.41
CA ILE A 250 42.74 26.64 -43.62
C ILE A 250 43.36 25.72 -42.55
N VAL A 251 44.67 25.86 -42.29
CA VAL A 251 45.36 25.04 -41.27
C VAL A 251 44.77 25.28 -39.88
N ASN A 252 44.48 26.53 -39.51
CA ASN A 252 43.83 26.83 -38.23
C ASN A 252 42.43 26.20 -38.14
N ARG A 253 41.64 26.26 -39.21
CA ARG A 253 40.32 25.64 -39.28
C ARG A 253 40.38 24.11 -39.17
N ILE A 254 41.38 23.47 -39.79
CA ILE A 254 41.64 22.03 -39.61
C ILE A 254 41.96 21.72 -38.14
N GLY A 255 42.74 22.56 -37.46
CA GLY A 255 42.99 22.44 -36.03
C GLY A 255 41.71 22.44 -35.19
N ASN A 256 40.78 23.34 -35.49
CA ASN A 256 39.48 23.38 -34.81
C ASN A 256 38.65 22.10 -35.06
N ILE A 257 38.64 21.59 -36.30
CA ILE A 257 37.97 20.32 -36.62
C ILE A 257 38.55 19.16 -35.81
N LYS A 258 39.88 19.10 -35.65
CA LYS A 258 40.53 18.06 -34.82
C LYS A 258 40.05 18.10 -33.37
N ASN A 259 39.89 19.30 -32.80
CA ASN A 259 39.37 19.45 -31.44
C ASN A 259 37.90 18.98 -31.33
N GLU A 260 37.05 19.31 -32.30
CA GLU A 260 35.65 18.85 -32.34
C GLU A 260 35.55 17.32 -32.45
N ILE A 261 36.41 16.69 -33.25
CA ILE A 261 36.49 15.22 -33.32
C ILE A 261 36.81 14.64 -31.95
N GLN A 262 37.78 15.19 -31.23
CA GLN A 262 38.14 14.70 -29.88
C GLN A 262 36.98 14.84 -28.89
N ASN A 263 36.29 15.98 -28.88
CA ASN A 263 35.11 16.21 -28.04
C ASN A 263 34.00 15.19 -28.35
N ASN A 264 33.72 14.95 -29.63
CA ASN A 264 32.72 13.95 -30.05
C ASN A 264 33.09 12.54 -29.60
N ARG A 265 34.37 12.14 -29.68
CA ARG A 265 34.80 10.82 -29.18
C ARG A 265 34.62 10.69 -27.67
N GLN A 266 34.90 11.73 -26.90
CA GLN A 266 34.64 11.72 -25.46
C GLN A 266 33.14 11.61 -25.15
N PHE A 267 32.30 12.30 -25.90
CA PHE A 267 30.85 12.21 -25.81
C PHE A 267 30.38 10.77 -26.10
N PHE A 268 30.82 10.17 -27.21
CA PHE A 268 30.48 8.79 -27.57
C PHE A 268 30.92 7.77 -26.52
N ASN A 269 32.12 7.92 -25.96
CA ASN A 269 32.57 7.06 -24.85
C ASN A 269 31.67 7.18 -23.61
N SER A 270 31.26 8.39 -23.26
CA SER A 270 30.34 8.64 -22.14
C SER A 270 28.96 8.02 -22.42
N THR A 271 28.45 8.14 -23.65
CA THR A 271 27.21 7.49 -24.09
C THR A 271 27.31 5.96 -23.99
N LYS A 272 28.44 5.37 -24.41
CA LYS A 272 28.67 3.91 -24.31
C LYS A 272 28.67 3.43 -22.86
N LEU A 273 29.29 4.19 -21.94
CA LEU A 273 29.24 3.91 -20.50
C LEU A 273 27.81 4.03 -19.95
N GLY A 274 27.08 5.07 -20.36
CA GLY A 274 25.66 5.26 -20.00
C GLY A 274 24.78 4.08 -20.44
N MET A 275 25.01 3.54 -21.64
CA MET A 275 24.26 2.37 -22.13
C MET A 275 24.59 1.09 -21.36
N ASN A 276 25.84 0.90 -20.91
CA ASN A 276 26.19 -0.24 -20.04
C ASN A 276 25.44 -0.17 -18.71
N ASN A 277 25.45 1.00 -18.05
CA ASN A 277 24.73 1.20 -16.79
C ASN A 277 23.22 1.00 -16.97
N LEU A 278 22.66 1.48 -18.08
CA LEU A 278 21.23 1.29 -18.39
C LEU A 278 20.88 -0.19 -18.59
N THR A 279 21.77 -0.96 -19.22
CA THR A 279 21.59 -2.42 -19.38
C THR A 279 21.62 -3.14 -18.04
N GLU A 280 22.50 -2.73 -17.12
CA GLU A 280 22.57 -3.27 -15.76
C GLU A 280 21.29 -2.96 -14.97
N MET A 281 20.80 -1.72 -15.02
CA MET A 281 19.54 -1.33 -14.40
C MET A 281 18.35 -2.12 -14.96
N ILE A 282 18.29 -2.35 -16.27
CA ILE A 282 17.25 -3.19 -16.89
C ILE A 282 17.28 -4.61 -16.29
N SER A 283 18.47 -5.19 -16.11
CA SER A 283 18.61 -6.51 -15.51
C SER A 283 18.15 -6.54 -14.04
N GLU A 284 18.46 -5.50 -13.27
CA GLU A 284 18.02 -5.38 -11.87
C GLU A 284 16.50 -5.26 -11.77
N ILE A 285 15.89 -4.39 -12.58
CA ILE A 285 14.42 -4.23 -12.61
C ILE A 285 13.76 -5.54 -13.04
N HIS A 286 14.34 -6.27 -13.99
CA HIS A 286 13.82 -7.58 -14.39
C HIS A 286 13.82 -8.59 -13.22
N GLY A 287 14.88 -8.61 -12.41
CA GLY A 287 14.93 -9.39 -11.17
C GLY A 287 13.80 -9.02 -10.20
N ASN A 288 13.65 -7.72 -9.94
CA ASN A 288 12.59 -7.20 -9.05
C ASN A 288 11.18 -7.55 -9.56
N LEU A 289 10.95 -7.49 -10.87
CA LEU A 289 9.67 -7.88 -11.47
C LEU A 289 9.36 -9.37 -11.25
N ASN A 290 10.37 -10.24 -11.30
CA ASN A 290 10.19 -11.66 -11.04
C ASN A 290 9.82 -11.92 -9.57
N GLU A 291 10.37 -11.15 -8.62
CA GLU A 291 9.97 -11.20 -7.21
C GLU A 291 8.54 -10.68 -7.00
N ILE A 292 8.18 -9.57 -7.63
CA ILE A 292 6.82 -9.00 -7.57
C ILE A 292 5.80 -9.98 -8.16
N ASN A 293 6.12 -10.65 -9.26
CA ASN A 293 5.24 -11.65 -9.88
C ASN A 293 4.98 -12.83 -8.92
N GLN A 294 6.03 -13.33 -8.26
CA GLN A 294 5.91 -14.38 -7.25
C GLN A 294 5.06 -13.93 -6.06
N ALA A 295 5.27 -12.69 -5.57
CA ALA A 295 4.46 -12.12 -4.50
C ALA A 295 2.99 -11.97 -4.90
N ALA A 296 2.70 -11.51 -6.13
CA ALA A 296 1.36 -11.39 -6.65
C ALA A 296 0.65 -12.76 -6.72
N LYS A 297 1.35 -13.80 -7.20
CA LYS A 297 0.84 -15.17 -7.20
C LYS A 297 0.54 -15.67 -5.77
N TYR A 298 1.45 -15.44 -4.83
CA TYR A 298 1.25 -15.80 -3.43
C TYR A 298 0.02 -15.09 -2.81
N VAL A 299 -0.20 -13.81 -3.13
CA VAL A 299 -1.40 -13.07 -2.69
C VAL A 299 -2.67 -13.66 -3.31
N ALA A 300 -2.66 -13.99 -4.61
CA ALA A 300 -3.80 -14.62 -5.28
C ALA A 300 -4.16 -15.97 -4.66
N ASP A 301 -3.16 -16.83 -4.39
CA ASP A 301 -3.36 -18.13 -3.76
C ASP A 301 -3.92 -17.98 -2.34
N ASN A 302 -3.41 -17.02 -1.56
CA ASN A 302 -3.93 -16.73 -0.22
C ASN A 302 -5.36 -16.19 -0.27
N ALA A 303 -5.72 -15.37 -1.25
CA ALA A 303 -7.08 -14.92 -1.46
C ALA A 303 -8.02 -16.08 -1.81
N ALA A 304 -7.57 -17.03 -2.64
CA ALA A 304 -8.36 -18.23 -2.94
C ALA A 304 -8.58 -19.09 -1.68
N ASN A 305 -7.53 -19.32 -0.90
CA ASN A 305 -7.61 -20.06 0.36
C ASN A 305 -8.50 -19.37 1.39
N LEU A 306 -8.42 -18.05 1.50
CA LEU A 306 -9.23 -17.26 2.42
C LEU A 306 -10.73 -17.32 2.06
N ALA A 307 -11.06 -17.30 0.76
CA ALA A 307 -12.43 -17.48 0.29
C ALA A 307 -12.95 -18.89 0.64
N SER A 308 -12.19 -19.94 0.31
CA SER A 308 -12.55 -21.33 0.62
C SER A 308 -12.73 -21.57 2.13
N ASN A 309 -11.85 -21.01 2.95
CA ASN A 309 -11.97 -21.09 4.40
C ASN A 309 -13.22 -20.35 4.89
N SER A 310 -13.53 -19.20 4.31
CA SER A 310 -14.73 -18.44 4.65
C SER A 310 -16.01 -19.22 4.33
N ASP A 311 -16.07 -19.92 3.20
CA ASP A 311 -17.20 -20.81 2.85
C ASP A 311 -17.37 -21.94 3.89
N THR A 312 -16.25 -22.57 4.30
CA THR A 312 -16.27 -23.62 5.33
C THR A 312 -16.77 -23.07 6.67
N LEU A 313 -16.36 -21.85 7.05
CA LEU A 313 -16.81 -21.19 8.28
C LEU A 313 -18.30 -20.80 8.22
N ILE A 314 -18.81 -20.42 7.04
CA ILE A 314 -20.25 -20.18 6.84
C ILE A 314 -21.03 -21.44 7.12
N SER A 315 -20.69 -22.56 6.46
CA SER A 315 -21.38 -23.84 6.67
C SER A 315 -21.31 -24.31 8.12
N ALA A 316 -20.16 -24.15 8.78
CA ALA A 316 -20.02 -24.48 10.19
C ALA A 316 -20.91 -23.60 11.09
N ASN A 317 -21.00 -22.30 10.80
CA ASN A 317 -21.84 -21.39 11.58
C ASN A 317 -23.35 -21.60 11.35
N GLU A 318 -23.75 -21.95 10.13
CA GLU A 318 -25.12 -22.41 9.82
C GLU A 318 -25.49 -23.64 10.66
N GLY A 319 -24.61 -24.63 10.75
CA GLY A 319 -24.82 -25.79 11.62
C GLY A 319 -24.97 -25.44 13.11
N ILE A 320 -24.13 -24.53 13.64
CA ILE A 320 -24.27 -24.06 15.03
C ILE A 320 -25.60 -23.31 15.22
N GLN A 321 -26.08 -22.60 14.20
CA GLN A 321 -27.35 -21.89 14.27
C GLN A 321 -28.53 -22.87 14.34
N GLU A 322 -28.53 -23.90 13.50
CA GLU A 322 -29.51 -24.98 13.55
C GLU A 322 -29.51 -25.69 14.91
N ASP A 323 -28.33 -26.04 15.43
CA ASP A 323 -28.18 -26.66 16.75
C ASP A 323 -28.70 -25.74 17.87
N SER A 324 -28.36 -24.45 17.82
CA SER A 324 -28.81 -23.48 18.81
C SER A 324 -30.33 -23.34 18.81
N ASP A 325 -30.96 -23.30 17.63
CA ASP A 325 -32.41 -23.20 17.49
C ASP A 325 -33.09 -24.49 17.95
N HIS A 326 -32.53 -25.66 17.65
CA HIS A 326 -33.03 -26.94 18.13
C HIS A 326 -32.94 -27.05 19.67
N ILE A 327 -31.80 -26.70 20.27
CA ILE A 327 -31.64 -26.68 21.73
C ILE A 327 -32.64 -25.70 22.37
N TYR A 328 -32.86 -24.53 21.75
CA TYR A 328 -33.84 -23.57 22.23
C TYR A 328 -35.25 -24.17 22.30
N GLN A 329 -35.67 -24.91 21.26
CA GLN A 329 -36.96 -25.61 21.27
C GLN A 329 -37.02 -26.69 22.36
N LEU A 330 -35.99 -27.53 22.50
CA LEU A 330 -35.92 -28.56 23.53
C LEU A 330 -36.01 -27.99 24.95
N ILE A 331 -35.35 -26.86 25.21
CA ILE A 331 -35.46 -26.17 26.50
C ILE A 331 -36.86 -25.62 26.69
N LYS A 332 -37.43 -24.98 25.67
CA LYS A 332 -38.79 -24.45 25.73
C LYS A 332 -39.79 -25.55 26.09
N GLU A 333 -39.68 -26.72 25.46
CA GLU A 333 -40.49 -27.90 25.78
C GLU A 333 -40.23 -28.41 27.21
N SER A 334 -38.97 -28.53 27.62
CA SER A 334 -38.58 -29.00 28.96
C SER A 334 -39.06 -28.07 30.07
N VAL A 335 -38.90 -26.76 29.89
CA VAL A 335 -39.41 -25.73 30.79
C VAL A 335 -40.93 -25.77 30.82
N ASN A 336 -41.59 -25.92 29.67
CA ASN A 336 -43.03 -26.06 29.61
C ASN A 336 -43.51 -27.28 30.44
N ILE A 337 -42.87 -28.45 30.32
CA ILE A 337 -43.20 -29.66 31.09
C ILE A 337 -43.10 -29.41 32.61
N ILE A 338 -42.03 -28.74 33.05
CA ILE A 338 -41.77 -28.48 34.47
C ILE A 338 -42.70 -27.39 35.02
N THR A 339 -43.13 -26.44 34.19
CA THR A 339 -43.85 -25.24 34.64
C THR A 339 -45.37 -25.30 34.46
N THR A 340 -45.91 -26.09 33.52
CA THR A 340 -47.36 -26.12 33.20
C THR A 340 -48.20 -27.08 34.03
N GLN A 341 -47.63 -27.83 34.97
CA GLN A 341 -48.39 -28.86 35.67
C GLN A 341 -48.57 -28.52 37.15
N ASN A 342 -49.84 -28.51 37.58
CA ASN A 342 -50.28 -28.74 38.98
C ASN A 342 -49.70 -30.09 39.44
N SER A 343 -48.41 -30.07 39.76
CA SER A 343 -47.57 -31.24 40.00
C SER A 343 -47.05 -31.17 41.42
N ILE A 344 -46.82 -32.34 41.99
CA ILE A 344 -46.16 -32.48 43.29
C ILE A 344 -44.82 -31.75 43.29
N TRP A 345 -44.12 -31.75 42.15
CA TRP A 345 -42.89 -30.99 41.98
C TRP A 345 -43.11 -29.49 42.14
N LEU A 346 -44.10 -28.90 41.46
CA LEU A 346 -44.35 -27.45 41.56
C LEU A 346 -44.77 -27.06 42.99
N TYR A 347 -45.57 -27.90 43.66
CA TYR A 347 -45.92 -27.68 45.07
C TYR A 347 -44.68 -27.67 45.97
N GLU A 348 -43.82 -28.70 45.87
CA GLU A 348 -42.57 -28.76 46.65
C GLU A 348 -41.57 -27.67 46.26
N PHE A 349 -41.55 -27.25 44.99
CA PHE A 349 -40.74 -26.15 44.49
C PHE A 349 -41.18 -24.84 45.14
N ILE A 350 -42.46 -24.47 45.06
CA ILE A 350 -43.01 -23.26 45.67
C ILE A 350 -42.76 -23.23 47.18
N ARG A 351 -42.96 -24.37 47.85
CA ARG A 351 -42.68 -24.53 49.28
C ARG A 351 -41.20 -24.37 49.62
N SER A 352 -40.31 -24.94 48.80
CA SER A 352 -38.87 -24.75 48.94
C SER A 352 -38.47 -23.29 48.71
N ARG A 353 -39.05 -22.61 47.69
CA ARG A 353 -38.81 -21.19 47.43
C ARG A 353 -39.25 -20.32 48.59
N ARG A 354 -40.38 -20.61 49.22
CA ARG A 354 -40.77 -19.93 50.46
C ARG A 354 -39.71 -20.09 51.54
N SER A 355 -39.19 -21.31 51.75
CA SER A 355 -38.10 -21.54 52.70
C SER A 355 -36.81 -20.79 52.33
N ASP A 356 -36.48 -20.70 51.04
CA ASP A 356 -35.32 -19.95 50.56
C ASP A 356 -35.46 -18.46 50.88
N HIS A 357 -36.66 -17.88 50.72
CA HIS A 357 -36.92 -16.48 51.07
C HIS A 357 -36.91 -16.24 52.58
N ILE A 358 -37.36 -17.20 53.41
CA ILE A 358 -37.18 -17.11 54.87
C ILE A 358 -35.69 -17.02 55.20
N LYS A 359 -34.87 -17.91 54.63
CA LYS A 359 -33.42 -17.90 54.83
C LYS A 359 -32.79 -16.61 54.33
N TRP A 360 -33.20 -16.12 53.16
CA TRP A 360 -32.73 -14.87 52.58
C TRP A 360 -32.99 -13.68 53.51
N VAL A 361 -34.19 -13.56 54.08
CA VAL A 361 -34.53 -12.50 55.04
C VAL A 361 -33.68 -12.60 56.31
N LEU A 362 -33.46 -13.82 56.82
CA LEU A 362 -32.58 -14.05 57.98
C LEU A 362 -31.12 -13.65 57.68
N SER A 363 -30.63 -13.89 56.47
CA SER A 363 -29.29 -13.46 56.06
C SER A 363 -29.18 -11.93 55.97
N VAL A 364 -30.23 -11.22 55.53
CA VAL A 364 -30.26 -9.75 55.58
C VAL A 364 -30.22 -9.24 57.02
N ASP A 365 -30.95 -9.86 57.94
CA ASP A 365 -30.90 -9.54 59.37
C ASP A 365 -29.49 -9.74 59.95
N GLU A 366 -28.86 -10.88 59.61
CA GLU A 366 -27.49 -11.19 60.02
C GLU A 366 -26.47 -10.16 59.50
N ALA A 367 -26.64 -9.69 58.26
CA ALA A 367 -25.80 -8.63 57.69
C ALA A 367 -25.90 -7.32 58.46
N ILE A 368 -27.11 -6.94 58.91
CA ILE A 368 -27.34 -5.74 59.75
C ILE A 368 -26.69 -5.92 61.13
N GLN A 369 -26.90 -7.08 61.77
CA GLN A 369 -26.34 -7.37 63.09
C GLN A 369 -24.81 -7.33 63.08
N LYS A 370 -24.19 -7.96 62.07
CA LYS A 370 -22.73 -8.01 61.89
C LYS A 370 -22.14 -6.75 61.26
N ASN A 371 -22.99 -5.84 60.76
CA ASN A 371 -22.59 -4.64 60.03
C ASN A 371 -21.67 -4.93 58.82
N ASP A 372 -21.94 -6.02 58.11
CA ASP A 372 -21.16 -6.44 56.97
C ASP A 372 -22.04 -6.46 55.71
N PRO A 373 -21.86 -5.50 54.78
CA PRO A 373 -22.66 -5.43 53.57
C PRO A 373 -22.39 -6.59 52.60
N ASN A 374 -21.31 -7.37 52.79
CA ASN A 374 -21.00 -8.54 51.96
C ASN A 374 -21.84 -9.77 52.34
N LEU A 375 -22.48 -9.76 53.51
CA LEU A 375 -23.40 -10.82 53.94
C LEU A 375 -24.80 -10.66 53.32
N ILE A 376 -25.05 -9.56 52.60
CA ILE A 376 -26.31 -9.36 51.89
C ILE A 376 -26.41 -10.39 50.73
N PRO A 377 -27.46 -11.22 50.69
CA PRO A 377 -27.68 -12.21 49.63
C PRO A 377 -28.06 -11.56 48.27
N GLU A 378 -28.19 -12.37 47.21
CA GLU A 378 -28.48 -11.88 45.83
C GLU A 378 -29.65 -10.88 45.78
N ILE A 379 -29.36 -9.68 45.27
CA ILE A 379 -30.25 -8.52 45.22
C ILE A 379 -31.07 -8.51 43.93
N ASN A 380 -30.63 -9.18 42.86
CA ASN A 380 -31.39 -9.20 41.61
C ASN A 380 -32.58 -10.18 41.71
N PRO A 381 -33.84 -9.69 41.67
CA PRO A 381 -35.01 -10.55 41.78
C PRO A 381 -35.11 -11.57 40.64
N ARG A 382 -34.51 -11.31 39.48
CA ARG A 382 -34.53 -12.24 38.32
C ARG A 382 -33.52 -13.37 38.45
N LYS A 383 -32.52 -13.25 39.33
CA LYS A 383 -31.45 -14.25 39.52
C LYS A 383 -31.75 -15.24 40.63
N CYS A 384 -32.67 -14.93 41.54
CA CYS A 384 -33.10 -15.89 42.55
C CYS A 384 -33.87 -17.04 41.89
N LYS A 385 -33.88 -18.22 42.54
CA LYS A 385 -34.51 -19.42 41.97
C LYS A 385 -35.99 -19.23 41.65
N MET A 386 -36.70 -18.40 42.45
CA MET A 386 -38.11 -18.07 42.20
C MET A 386 -38.27 -17.13 41.01
N GLY A 387 -37.42 -16.11 40.87
CA GLY A 387 -37.42 -15.20 39.74
C GLY A 387 -37.08 -15.89 38.43
N LEU A 388 -36.06 -16.76 38.44
CA LEU A 388 -35.72 -17.60 37.29
C LEU A 388 -36.94 -18.36 36.78
N TRP A 389 -37.70 -18.98 37.68
CA TRP A 389 -38.93 -19.70 37.33
C TRP A 389 -40.06 -18.74 36.93
N TYR A 390 -40.27 -17.65 37.66
CA TYR A 390 -41.33 -16.68 37.42
C TYR A 390 -41.31 -16.13 35.98
N TYR A 391 -40.14 -15.73 35.51
CA TYR A 391 -39.96 -15.07 34.21
C TYR A 391 -39.78 -16.05 33.03
N SER A 392 -39.62 -17.35 33.30
CA SER A 392 -39.45 -18.40 32.27
C SER A 392 -40.65 -19.33 32.16
N SER A 393 -41.46 -19.43 33.21
CA SER A 393 -42.65 -20.27 33.26
C SER A 393 -43.79 -19.73 32.42
N VAL A 394 -44.55 -20.64 31.81
CA VAL A 394 -45.84 -20.33 31.21
C VAL A 394 -46.92 -20.90 32.11
N VAL A 395 -47.66 -20.02 32.79
CA VAL A 395 -48.80 -20.40 33.63
C VAL A 395 -50.08 -20.37 32.80
N THR A 396 -50.72 -21.53 32.63
CA THR A 396 -51.86 -21.72 31.72
C THR A 396 -53.23 -21.61 32.40
N SER A 397 -53.35 -21.98 33.69
CA SER A 397 -54.60 -21.79 34.45
C SER A 397 -54.81 -20.31 34.76
N PHE A 398 -56.05 -19.85 34.55
CA PHE A 398 -56.46 -18.49 34.88
C PHE A 398 -56.24 -18.19 36.38
N GLU A 399 -56.68 -19.08 37.28
CA GLU A 399 -56.54 -18.87 38.73
C GLU A 399 -55.06 -18.87 39.16
N GLN A 400 -54.25 -19.76 38.59
CA GLN A 400 -52.82 -19.81 38.88
C GLN A 400 -52.09 -18.56 38.35
N LYS A 401 -52.49 -18.05 37.18
CA LYS A 401 -51.92 -16.85 36.57
C LYS A 401 -52.17 -15.60 37.42
N GLU A 402 -53.35 -15.51 38.05
CA GLU A 402 -53.66 -14.42 38.97
C GLU A 402 -52.77 -14.47 40.22
N ILE A 403 -52.58 -15.65 40.83
CA ILE A 403 -51.68 -15.81 41.98
C ILE A 403 -50.22 -15.53 41.58
N HIS A 404 -49.80 -16.00 40.40
CA HIS A 404 -48.49 -15.72 39.82
C HIS A 404 -48.27 -14.21 39.68
N LYS A 405 -49.19 -13.49 39.04
CA LYS A 405 -49.10 -12.04 38.85
C LYS A 405 -49.01 -11.26 40.16
N LYS A 406 -49.73 -11.68 41.21
CA LYS A 406 -49.67 -11.06 42.54
C LYS A 406 -48.28 -11.10 43.17
N LEU A 407 -47.43 -12.07 42.81
CA LEU A 407 -46.11 -12.25 43.40
C LEU A 407 -45.08 -11.23 42.90
N GLU A 408 -45.19 -10.79 41.65
CA GLU A 408 -44.14 -10.05 40.93
C GLU A 408 -43.69 -8.79 41.66
N GLU A 409 -44.63 -7.89 41.91
CA GLU A 409 -44.33 -6.59 42.47
C GLU A 409 -43.83 -6.69 43.94
N PRO A 410 -44.49 -7.43 44.86
CA PRO A 410 -43.95 -7.64 46.20
C PRO A 410 -42.56 -8.29 46.18
N HIS A 411 -42.33 -9.29 45.33
CA HIS A 411 -41.04 -9.98 45.21
C HIS A 411 -39.93 -9.05 44.70
N ARG A 412 -40.23 -8.22 43.71
CA ARG A 412 -39.31 -7.18 43.21
C ARG A 412 -38.94 -6.20 44.33
N ILE A 413 -39.95 -5.69 45.04
CA ILE A 413 -39.76 -4.74 46.16
C ILE A 413 -38.90 -5.38 47.26
N LEU A 414 -39.15 -6.63 47.65
CA LEU A 414 -38.35 -7.33 48.67
C LEU A 414 -36.86 -7.35 48.34
N HIS A 415 -36.54 -7.72 47.11
CA HIS A 415 -35.15 -7.79 46.63
C HIS A 415 -34.52 -6.39 46.50
N GLU A 416 -35.27 -5.38 46.06
CA GLU A 416 -34.80 -3.99 46.01
C GLU A 416 -34.55 -3.39 47.41
N SER A 417 -35.36 -3.76 48.41
CA SER A 417 -35.15 -3.35 49.80
C SER A 417 -33.80 -3.83 50.36
N ALA A 418 -33.27 -4.97 49.91
CA ALA A 418 -31.92 -5.37 50.32
C ALA A 418 -30.82 -4.45 49.77
N ARG A 419 -31.03 -3.81 48.61
CA ARG A 419 -30.08 -2.82 48.08
C ARG A 419 -30.01 -1.59 48.99
N THR A 420 -31.17 -1.04 49.36
CA THR A 420 -31.23 0.15 50.21
C THR A 420 -30.70 -0.13 51.62
N ILE A 421 -30.97 -1.33 52.16
CA ILE A 421 -30.37 -1.80 53.42
C ILE A 421 -28.85 -1.95 53.29
N GLN A 422 -28.35 -2.53 52.19
CA GLN A 422 -26.91 -2.66 51.95
C GLN A 422 -26.21 -1.29 51.92
N GLU A 423 -26.81 -0.31 51.24
CA GLU A 423 -26.30 1.06 51.20
C GLU A 423 -26.31 1.74 52.59
N ALA A 424 -27.34 1.50 53.41
CA ALA A 424 -27.42 2.02 54.78
C ALA A 424 -26.34 1.41 55.69
N ILE A 425 -26.09 0.10 55.58
CA ILE A 425 -25.00 -0.59 56.30
C ILE A 425 -23.63 -0.04 55.86
N GLN A 426 -23.42 0.18 54.56
CA GLN A 426 -22.17 0.76 54.03
C GLN A 426 -21.89 2.17 54.56
N ARG A 427 -22.95 2.96 54.81
CA ARG A 427 -22.86 4.30 55.40
C ARG A 427 -22.72 4.27 56.94
N GLY A 428 -22.76 3.09 57.56
CA GLY A 428 -22.69 2.92 59.01
C GLY A 428 -23.97 3.27 59.77
N ASP A 429 -25.07 3.53 59.04
CA ASP A 429 -26.35 3.95 59.62
C ASP A 429 -27.21 2.72 59.97
N ARG A 430 -26.92 2.15 61.14
CA ARG A 430 -27.62 0.97 61.66
C ARG A 430 -29.08 1.23 62.01
N THR A 431 -29.42 2.46 62.38
CA THR A 431 -30.80 2.83 62.75
C THR A 431 -31.69 2.80 61.52
N THR A 432 -31.26 3.48 60.44
CA THR A 432 -32.00 3.46 59.17
C THR A 432 -31.99 2.07 58.53
N ALA A 433 -30.89 1.31 58.62
CA ALA A 433 -30.87 -0.08 58.15
C ALA A 433 -31.91 -0.96 58.87
N ARG A 434 -32.16 -0.70 60.17
CA ARG A 434 -33.16 -1.44 60.95
C ARG A 434 -34.58 -1.05 60.60
N GLU A 435 -34.85 0.24 60.42
CA GLU A 435 -36.16 0.74 59.97
C GLU A 435 -36.54 0.17 58.59
N LEU A 436 -35.59 0.19 57.65
CA LEU A 436 -35.77 -0.41 56.31
C LEU A 436 -35.97 -1.94 56.38
N TYR A 437 -35.35 -2.62 57.35
CA TYR A 437 -35.58 -4.04 57.57
C TYR A 437 -36.98 -4.34 58.10
N ASP A 438 -37.54 -3.49 58.96
CA ASP A 438 -38.93 -3.65 59.43
C ASP A 438 -39.94 -3.45 58.28
N GLU A 439 -39.66 -2.54 57.34
CA GLU A 439 -40.42 -2.40 56.09
C GLU A 439 -40.27 -3.64 55.18
N LEU A 440 -39.05 -4.17 55.06
CA LEU A 440 -38.77 -5.42 54.34
C LEU A 440 -39.57 -6.59 54.94
N LEU A 441 -39.67 -6.69 56.28
CA LEU A 441 -40.48 -7.71 56.94
C LEU A 441 -41.98 -7.57 56.61
N ASN A 442 -42.49 -6.36 56.45
CA ASN A 442 -43.88 -6.15 56.02
C ASN A 442 -44.09 -6.62 54.58
N THR A 443 -43.14 -6.36 53.68
CA THR A 443 -43.15 -6.89 52.31
C THR A 443 -43.02 -8.41 52.28
N PHE A 444 -42.15 -8.98 53.11
CA PHE A 444 -42.00 -10.42 53.26
C PHE A 444 -43.28 -11.10 53.76
N LYS A 445 -44.01 -10.49 54.71
CA LYS A 445 -45.34 -10.99 55.14
C LYS A 445 -46.33 -11.06 53.96
N LYS A 446 -46.34 -10.06 53.07
CA LYS A 446 -47.18 -10.06 51.86
C LYS A 446 -46.79 -11.22 50.92
N ILE A 447 -45.50 -11.40 50.65
CA ILE A 447 -44.99 -12.50 49.83
C ILE A 447 -45.29 -13.86 50.46
N SER A 448 -45.09 -14.02 51.77
CA SER A 448 -45.38 -15.25 52.49
C SER A 448 -46.86 -15.62 52.42
N LYS A 449 -47.76 -14.62 52.46
CA LYS A 449 -49.20 -14.82 52.21
C LYS A 449 -49.47 -15.32 50.79
N ILE A 450 -48.80 -14.75 49.80
CA ILE A 450 -48.92 -15.17 48.40
C ILE A 450 -48.36 -16.59 48.20
N PHE A 451 -47.22 -16.95 48.82
CA PHE A 451 -46.72 -18.32 48.81
C PHE A 451 -47.72 -19.30 49.44
N ASN A 452 -48.38 -18.95 50.55
CA ASN A 452 -49.43 -19.76 51.14
C ASN A 452 -50.64 -19.92 50.19
N GLU A 453 -51.05 -18.84 49.52
CA GLU A 453 -52.12 -18.87 48.51
C GLU A 453 -51.76 -19.80 47.34
N TYR A 454 -50.50 -19.74 46.90
CA TYR A 454 -49.95 -20.58 45.84
C TYR A 454 -49.85 -22.05 46.26
N GLU A 455 -49.33 -22.35 47.45
CA GLU A 455 -49.26 -23.70 48.04
C GLU A 455 -50.67 -24.29 48.17
N ALA A 456 -51.64 -23.54 48.71
CA ALA A 456 -53.01 -23.99 48.88
C ALA A 456 -53.71 -24.27 47.54
N TYR A 457 -53.51 -23.41 46.53
CA TYR A 457 -54.02 -23.63 45.18
C TYR A 457 -53.48 -24.94 44.59
N LEU A 458 -52.17 -25.17 44.69
CA LEU A 458 -51.52 -26.38 44.19
C LEU A 458 -51.91 -27.64 44.98
N GLU A 459 -52.10 -27.53 46.29
CA GLU A 459 -52.59 -28.61 47.15
C GLU A 459 -54.01 -29.02 46.74
N MET A 460 -54.93 -28.07 46.58
CA MET A 460 -56.30 -28.32 46.10
C MET A 460 -56.34 -28.93 44.70
N LYS A 461 -55.50 -28.46 43.78
CA LYS A 461 -55.44 -28.97 42.40
C LYS A 461 -54.74 -30.33 42.27
N SER A 462 -53.75 -30.62 43.11
CA SER A 462 -53.11 -31.94 43.17
C SER A 462 -54.06 -33.00 43.74
N LEU A 463 -54.91 -32.64 44.70
CA LEU A 463 -55.94 -33.49 45.29
C LEU A 463 -57.15 -33.74 44.36
N SER A 464 -57.43 -32.86 43.40
CA SER A 464 -58.60 -32.94 42.50
C SER A 464 -58.37 -33.65 41.16
N ARG A 465 -57.12 -33.96 40.79
CA ARG A 465 -56.79 -34.80 39.61
C ARG A 465 -56.85 -36.31 39.88
N ASP A 466 -57.06 -36.72 41.14
CA ASP A 466 -57.08 -38.11 41.61
C ASP A 466 -58.49 -38.63 41.96
N ILE A 467 -59.55 -37.91 41.53
CA ILE A 467 -60.94 -38.39 41.43
C ILE A 467 -61.23 -38.57 39.95
#